data_AF-A0A7G6ZCW8-F1
#
_entry.id   AF-A0A7G6ZCW8-F1
#
_cell.length_a   1.000
_cell.length_b   1.000
_cell.length_c   1.000
_cell.angle_alpha   90.00
_cell.angle_beta   90.00
_cell.angle_gamma   90.00
#
_symmetry.space_group_name_H-M   'P 1'
#
loop_
_entity.id
_entity.type
_entity.pdbx_description
1 polymer ?
#
loop_
_entity_poly.entity_id
_entity_poly.type
_entity_poly.pdbx_seq_one_letter_code
_entity_poly.pdbx_strand_id
1 'polypeptide(L)' 'MSAIKGRTKRRDNAVTVLLQTRVTTTVRDAMHAAAEESGLSLALYIEALVQQQLEDHGSLPVFDHLARPRWEELPIPAA' A
#
# COMPACT_ATOMS: atom_id res chain seq x y z
N MET A 1 9.82 32.60 2.21
CA MET A 1 9.29 31.22 2.14
C MET A 1 9.33 30.77 0.69
N SER A 2 10.17 29.77 0.36
CA SER A 2 10.41 29.33 -1.02
C SER A 2 9.30 28.36 -1.46
N ALA A 3 8.53 28.75 -2.48
CA ALA A 3 7.56 27.87 -3.12
C ALA A 3 8.32 26.83 -3.97
N ILE A 4 8.19 25.55 -3.62
CA ILE A 4 8.81 24.45 -4.39
C ILE A 4 8.16 24.42 -5.78
N LYS A 5 8.89 24.92 -6.77
CA LYS A 5 8.53 24.90 -8.19
C LYS A 5 8.33 23.43 -8.63
N GLY A 6 7.10 23.05 -8.94
CA GLY A 6 6.76 21.72 -9.46
C GLY A 6 5.70 20.93 -8.68
N ARG A 7 5.16 21.44 -7.56
CA ARG A 7 4.01 20.81 -6.90
C ARG A 7 2.73 21.09 -7.69
N THR A 8 2.48 20.32 -8.74
CA THR A 8 1.20 20.31 -9.45
C THR A 8 0.13 19.76 -8.50
N LYS A 9 -0.87 20.58 -8.18
CA LYS A 9 -2.03 20.14 -7.39
C LYS A 9 -2.72 19.03 -8.19
N ARG A 10 -2.87 17.83 -7.60
CA ARG A 10 -3.64 16.75 -8.23
C ARG A 10 -5.09 17.22 -8.40
N ARG A 11 -5.71 16.82 -9.50
CA ARG A 11 -7.08 17.21 -9.86
C ARG A 11 -8.03 16.75 -8.75
N ASP A 12 -8.82 17.67 -8.22
CA ASP A 12 -9.90 17.34 -7.28
C ASP A 12 -10.93 16.46 -8.04
N ASN A 13 -11.47 15.41 -7.40
CA ASN A 13 -12.38 14.39 -7.96
C ASN A 13 -11.78 13.46 -9.06
N ALA A 14 -10.57 12.94 -8.84
CA ALA A 14 -10.03 11.89 -9.71
C ALA A 14 -10.71 10.53 -9.44
N VAL A 15 -10.95 9.74 -10.49
CA VAL A 15 -11.51 8.38 -10.40
C VAL A 15 -10.57 7.44 -9.63
N THR A 16 -9.27 7.71 -9.65
CA THR A 16 -8.25 6.92 -8.96
C THR A 16 -7.50 7.77 -7.92
N VAL A 17 -7.12 7.12 -6.81
CA VAL A 17 -6.37 7.73 -5.70
C VAL A 17 -5.02 7.04 -5.51
N LEU A 18 -4.04 7.74 -4.95
CA LEU A 18 -2.72 7.15 -4.69
C LEU A 18 -2.76 6.29 -3.44
N LEU A 19 -2.44 5.01 -3.58
CA LEU A 19 -2.13 4.12 -2.47
C LEU A 19 -0.62 4.15 -2.18
N GLN A 20 -0.22 4.69 -1.04
CA GLN A 20 1.19 4.76 -0.63
C GLN A 20 1.49 3.73 0.46
N THR A 21 2.40 2.81 0.20
CA THR A 21 2.84 1.80 1.17
C THR A 21 4.35 1.60 1.10
N ARG A 22 4.92 1.04 2.17
CA ARG A 22 6.30 0.55 2.18
C ARG A 22 6.26 -0.98 2.15
N VAL A 23 7.05 -1.56 1.27
CA VAL A 23 7.21 -3.01 1.11
C VAL A 23 8.69 -3.35 1.09
N THR A 24 9.04 -4.61 1.32
CA THR A 24 10.42 -5.08 1.13
C THR A 24 10.79 -5.03 -0.36
N THR A 25 12.08 -4.99 -0.66
CA THR A 25 12.57 -5.03 -2.05
C THR A 25 12.15 -6.32 -2.74
N THR A 26 12.23 -7.46 -2.04
CA THR A 26 11.81 -8.76 -2.56
C THR A 26 10.36 -8.80 -3.02
N VAL A 27 9.44 -8.24 -2.22
CA VAL A 27 8.01 -8.16 -2.57
C VAL A 27 7.79 -7.20 -3.73
N ARG A 28 8.50 -6.07 -3.74
CA ARG A 28 8.44 -5.11 -4.84
C ARG A 28 8.85 -5.75 -6.17
N ASP A 29 9.97 -6.47 -6.18
CA ASP A 29 10.52 -7.09 -7.39
C ASP A 29 9.58 -8.18 -7.92
N ALA A 30 9.00 -8.98 -7.03
CA ALA A 30 8.01 -10.00 -7.39
C ALA A 30 6.74 -9.39 -8.04
N MET A 31 6.22 -8.29 -7.47
CA MET A 31 5.06 -7.61 -8.06
C MET A 31 5.39 -6.99 -9.43
N HIS A 32 6.60 -6.44 -9.59
CA HIS A 32 7.04 -5.90 -10.89
C HIS A 32 7.15 -6.99 -11.94
N ALA A 33 7.80 -8.12 -11.63
CA ALA A 33 7.93 -9.24 -12.55
C ALA A 33 6.56 -9.78 -12.99
N ALA A 34 5.63 -9.97 -12.05
CA ALA A 34 4.29 -10.46 -12.36
C ALA A 34 3.48 -9.46 -13.21
N ALA A 35 3.62 -8.16 -12.95
CA ALA A 35 2.98 -7.12 -13.77
C ALA A 35 3.52 -7.12 -15.20
N GLU A 36 4.84 -7.24 -15.37
CA GLU A 36 5.50 -7.35 -16.68
C GLU A 36 5.05 -8.60 -17.45
N GLU A 37 5.01 -9.76 -16.79
CA GLU A 37 4.54 -11.02 -17.38
C GLU A 37 3.06 -10.94 -17.80
N SER A 38 2.25 -10.21 -17.03
CA SER A 38 0.84 -9.95 -17.34
C SER A 38 0.65 -8.87 -18.42
N GLY A 39 1.71 -8.16 -18.81
CA GLY A 39 1.62 -7.02 -19.73
C GLY A 39 0.88 -5.80 -19.15
N LEU A 40 0.78 -5.71 -17.82
CA LEU A 40 0.06 -4.66 -17.11
C LEU A 40 1.01 -3.66 -16.47
N SER A 41 0.54 -2.43 -16.27
CA SER A 41 1.22 -1.51 -15.35
C SER A 41 1.13 -2.04 -13.92
N LEU A 42 2.15 -1.78 -13.09
CA LEU A 42 2.14 -2.21 -11.69
C LEU A 42 0.87 -1.76 -10.92
N ALA A 43 0.41 -0.53 -11.16
CA ALA A 43 -0.79 -0.01 -10.52
C ALA A 43 -2.04 -0.81 -10.90
N LEU A 44 -2.20 -1.10 -12.20
CA LEU A 44 -3.32 -1.89 -12.71
C LEU A 44 -3.23 -3.35 -12.25
N TYR A 45 -2.04 -3.93 -12.21
CA TYR A 45 -1.82 -5.28 -11.69
C TYR A 45 -2.26 -5.40 -10.23
N ILE A 46 -1.85 -4.45 -9.37
CA ILE A 46 -2.25 -4.45 -7.95
C ILE A 46 -3.76 -4.24 -7.81
N GLU A 47 -4.35 -3.35 -8.59
CA GLU A 47 -5.81 -3.14 -8.58
C GLU A 47 -6.57 -4.39 -9.00
N ALA A 48 -6.15 -5.05 -10.07
CA ALA A 48 -6.74 -6.31 -10.55
C ALA A 48 -6.58 -7.44 -9.52
N LEU A 49 -5.41 -7.56 -8.89
CA LEU A 49 -5.17 -8.56 -7.84
C LEU A 49 -6.12 -8.38 -6.65
N VAL A 50 -6.35 -7.13 -6.23
CA VAL A 50 -7.28 -6.80 -5.14
C VAL A 50 -8.73 -7.08 -5.56
N GLN A 51 -9.10 -6.73 -6.80
CA GLN A 51 -10.44 -7.01 -7.34
C GLN A 51 -10.70 -8.52 -7.41
N GLN A 52 -9.74 -9.30 -7.88
CA GLN A 52 -9.85 -10.75 -7.92
C GLN A 52 -10.09 -11.33 -6.51
N GLN A 53 -9.34 -10.88 -5.49
CA GLN A 53 -9.55 -11.30 -4.11
C GLN A 53 -10.97 -10.96 -3.61
N LEU A 54 -11.49 -9.79 -3.98
CA LEU A 54 -12.85 -9.36 -3.63
C LEU A 54 -13.92 -10.16 -4.38
N GLU A 55 -13.70 -10.52 -5.63
CA GLU A 55 -14.61 -11.35 -6.41
C GLU A 55 -14.66 -12.79 -5.85
N ASP A 56 -13.50 -13.35 -5.52
CA ASP A 56 -13.37 -14.73 -5.04
C ASP A 56 -13.89 -14.90 -3.60
N HIS A 57 -13.73 -13.89 -2.74
CA HIS A 57 -14.00 -14.02 -1.29
C HIS A 57 -14.98 -12.98 -0.72
N GLY A 58 -15.45 -12.02 -1.52
CA GLY A 58 -16.34 -10.94 -1.07
C GLY A 58 -15.68 -9.89 -0.17
N SER A 59 -14.42 -10.09 0.26
CA SER A 59 -13.70 -9.22 1.17
C SER A 59 -12.19 -9.42 1.10
N LEU A 60 -11.43 -8.39 1.50
CA LEU A 60 -9.98 -8.53 1.67
C LEU A 60 -9.66 -9.20 3.02
N PRO A 61 -8.63 -10.05 3.06
CA PRO A 61 -8.22 -10.72 4.29
C PRO A 61 -7.74 -9.72 5.33
N VAL A 62 -8.12 -9.95 6.58
CA VAL A 62 -7.62 -9.23 7.76
C VAL A 62 -6.54 -10.09 8.42
N PHE A 63 -5.34 -9.52 8.58
CA PHE A 63 -4.18 -10.24 9.13
C PHE A 63 -3.90 -9.82 10.58
N ASP A 64 -4.69 -10.34 11.52
CA ASP A 64 -4.58 -9.97 12.94
C ASP A 64 -3.20 -10.29 13.55
N HIS A 65 -2.54 -11.35 13.07
CA HIS A 65 -1.22 -11.76 13.55
C HIS A 65 -0.07 -10.82 13.13
N LEU A 66 -0.30 -9.92 12.17
CA LEU A 66 0.68 -8.92 11.75
C LEU A 66 0.52 -7.58 12.49
N ALA A 67 -0.57 -7.40 13.23
CA ALA A 67 -0.71 -6.26 14.12
C ALA A 67 0.38 -6.35 15.20
N ARG A 68 1.33 -5.40 15.19
CA ARG A 68 2.33 -5.34 16.27
C ARG A 68 1.58 -5.23 17.60
N PRO A 69 1.96 -6.00 18.64
CA PRO A 69 1.48 -5.70 19.98
C PRO A 69 1.84 -4.25 20.27
N ARG A 70 0.82 -3.46 20.65
CA ARG A 70 1.03 -2.12 21.19
C ARG A 70 1.99 -2.31 22.36
N TRP A 71 3.20 -1.77 22.27
CA TRP A 71 4.20 -1.94 23.31
C TRP A 71 3.56 -1.40 24.58
N GLU A 72 3.25 -2.30 25.52
CA GLU A 72 2.81 -1.92 26.85
C GLU A 72 3.86 -0.98 27.41
N GLU A 73 3.42 0.18 27.90
CA GLU A 73 4.29 1.18 28.47
C GLU A 73 5.15 0.50 29.54
N LEU A 74 6.46 0.42 29.30
CA LEU A 74 7.40 -0.04 30.31
C LEU A 74 7.19 0.86 31.53
N PRO A 75 6.82 0.34 32.71
CA PRO A 75 6.69 1.16 33.90
C PRO A 75 8.10 1.68 34.21
N ILE A 76 8.36 2.94 33.88
CA ILE A 76 9.54 3.65 34.35
C ILE A 76 9.30 3.85 35.84
N PRO A 77 10.04 3.18 36.75
CA PRO A 77 9.92 3.49 38.16
C PRO A 77 10.36 4.95 38.35
N ALA A 78 9.46 5.77 38.90
CA ALA A 78 9.81 7.12 39.32
C ALA A 78 10.89 6.99 40.40
N ALA A 79 12.07 7.56 40.12
CA ALA A 79 13.16 7.72 41.07
C ALA A 79 12.92 8.94 41.97
#